data_AF-A0A9D7JC95-F1
#
_entry.id   AF-A0A9D7JC95-F1
#
_cell.length_a   1.000
_cell.length_b   1.000
_cell.length_c   1.000
_cell.angle_alpha   90.00
_cell.angle_beta   90.00
_cell.angle_gamma   90.00
#
_symmetry.space_group_name_H-M   'P 1'
#
loop_
_entity.id
_entity.type
_entity.pdbx_description
1 polymer ?
#
loop_
_entity_poly.entity_id
_entity_poly.type
_entity_poly.pdbx_seq_one_letter_code
_entity_poly.pdbx_strand_id
1 'polypeptide(L)'
;MAAISHILLELAREPGHPQGDRNHGYHLYLPLTEDGVIDVAAYERSRSSCRVRRFRPNEAEVHGRVLHGPGGRWFFDYDLDRDTDNEAGFRLGTERFVPGEYVSVREDDGKLHTFQVILVRRE
;
A
#
# COMPACT_ATOMS: atom_id res chain seq x y z
N MET A 1 -13.27 10.86 -14.29
CA MET A 1 -13.01 10.62 -12.84
C MET A 1 -12.19 9.35 -12.72
N ALA A 2 -11.06 9.39 -12.01
CA ALA A 2 -10.32 8.16 -11.70
C ALA A 2 -11.20 7.30 -10.77
N ALA A 3 -11.40 6.04 -11.14
CA ALA A 3 -12.07 5.08 -10.28
C ALA A 3 -11.06 4.51 -9.28
N ILE A 4 -11.56 3.88 -8.22
CA ILE A 4 -10.71 3.15 -7.29
C ILE A 4 -10.12 1.94 -8.01
N SER A 5 -8.83 1.70 -7.80
CA SER A 5 -8.15 0.48 -8.22
C SER A 5 -7.87 -0.38 -7.01
N HIS A 6 -8.11 -1.68 -7.14
CA HIS A 6 -7.62 -2.71 -6.25
C HIS A 6 -6.23 -3.15 -6.70
N ILE A 7 -5.26 -3.08 -5.79
CA ILE A 7 -3.85 -3.35 -6.02
C ILE A 7 -3.42 -4.45 -5.04
N LEU A 8 -2.79 -5.52 -5.54
CA LEU A 8 -2.16 -6.54 -4.71
C LEU A 8 -0.64 -6.36 -4.72
N LEU A 9 -0.07 -6.28 -3.53
CA LEU A 9 1.35 -6.27 -3.26
C LEU A 9 1.73 -7.57 -2.54
N GLU A 10 2.81 -8.23 -2.98
CA GLU A 10 3.39 -9.40 -2.31
C GLU A 10 4.87 -9.14 -2.00
N LEU A 11 5.38 -9.65 -0.88
CA LEU A 11 6.75 -9.42 -0.45
C LEU A 11 7.71 -9.95 -1.52
N ALA A 12 8.56 -9.07 -2.02
CA ALA A 12 9.56 -9.42 -3.02
C ALA A 12 10.74 -10.16 -2.38
N ARG A 13 11.68 -10.60 -3.22
CA ARG A 13 12.87 -11.30 -2.75
C ARG A 13 13.74 -10.36 -1.90
N GLU A 14 14.05 -10.77 -0.68
CA GLU A 14 14.89 -10.01 0.24
C GLU A 14 15.64 -10.94 1.22
N PRO A 15 16.59 -10.43 2.05
CA PRO A 15 17.23 -11.23 3.09
C PRO A 15 16.18 -11.86 4.03
N GLY A 16 16.23 -13.20 4.16
CA GLY A 16 15.22 -13.97 4.92
C GLY A 16 14.11 -14.56 4.04
N HIS A 17 13.79 -13.91 2.92
CA HIS A 17 12.76 -14.35 1.96
C HIS A 17 13.34 -14.45 0.53
N PRO A 18 14.24 -15.41 0.25
CA PRO A 18 14.97 -15.48 -1.02
C PRO A 18 14.08 -15.75 -2.23
N GLN A 19 12.84 -16.23 -2.02
CA GLN A 19 11.83 -16.46 -3.05
C GLN A 19 10.67 -15.44 -2.98
N GLY A 20 10.78 -14.41 -2.13
CA GLY A 20 9.66 -13.59 -1.69
C GLY A 20 8.72 -14.37 -0.77
N ASP A 21 7.60 -13.75 -0.41
CA ASP A 21 6.53 -14.39 0.36
C ASP A 21 5.15 -13.88 -0.09
N ARG A 22 4.41 -14.76 -0.76
CA ARG A 22 3.05 -14.47 -1.23
C ARG A 22 2.02 -14.36 -0.10
N ASN A 23 2.37 -14.77 1.11
CA ASN A 23 1.53 -14.68 2.30
C ASN A 23 1.88 -13.47 3.16
N HIS A 24 2.78 -12.60 2.68
CA HIS A 24 3.14 -11.33 3.29
C HIS A 24 2.92 -10.22 2.27
N GLY A 25 1.97 -9.32 2.52
CA GLY A 25 1.67 -8.27 1.57
C GLY A 25 0.48 -7.40 1.94
N TYR A 26 0.00 -6.70 0.92
CA TYR A 26 -1.05 -5.69 1.06
C TYR A 26 -2.06 -5.76 -0.07
N HIS A 27 -3.32 -5.52 0.29
CA HIS A 27 -4.32 -5.06 -0.66
C HIS A 27 -4.52 -3.57 -0.46
N LEU A 28 -4.27 -2.78 -1.51
CA LEU A 28 -4.53 -1.35 -1.51
C LEU A 28 -5.73 -1.04 -2.40
N TYR A 29 -6.52 -0.08 -1.97
CA TYR A 29 -7.63 0.46 -2.73
C TYR A 29 -7.40 1.96 -2.87
N LEU A 30 -6.94 2.39 -4.04
CA LEU A 30 -6.52 3.76 -4.30
C LEU A 30 -6.90 4.19 -5.72
N PRO A 31 -7.25 5.46 -5.94
CA PRO A 31 -7.41 5.95 -7.30
C PRO A 31 -6.04 6.11 -7.95
N LEU A 32 -5.88 5.57 -9.15
CA LEU A 32 -4.67 5.68 -9.95
C LEU A 32 -4.91 6.52 -11.20
N THR A 33 -3.87 7.20 -11.67
CA THR A 33 -3.79 7.78 -13.01
C THR A 33 -3.63 6.68 -14.07
N GLU A 34 -3.70 7.05 -15.35
CA GLU A 34 -3.45 6.12 -16.46
C GLU A 34 -2.02 5.54 -16.43
N ASP A 35 -1.06 6.27 -15.86
CA ASP A 35 0.33 5.83 -15.69
C ASP A 35 0.55 4.94 -14.46
N GLY A 36 -0.52 4.62 -13.71
CA GLY A 36 -0.45 3.78 -12.51
C GLY A 36 0.08 4.50 -11.27
N VAL A 37 0.13 5.83 -11.25
CA VAL A 37 0.53 6.62 -10.06
C VAL A 37 -0.71 7.00 -9.26
N ILE A 38 -0.60 7.20 -7.95
CA ILE A 38 -1.74 7.66 -7.13
C ILE A 38 -2.24 9.02 -7.63
N ASP A 39 -3.52 9.09 -8.02
CA ASP A 39 -4.17 10.36 -8.38
C ASP A 39 -4.55 11.10 -7.09
N VAL A 40 -3.68 12.02 -6.65
CA VAL A 40 -3.88 12.83 -5.44
C VAL A 40 -5.21 13.59 -5.49
N ALA A 41 -5.57 14.16 -6.66
CA ALA A 41 -6.80 14.93 -6.77
C ALA A 41 -8.04 14.04 -6.63
N ALA A 42 -8.01 12.82 -7.19
CA ALA A 42 -9.07 11.85 -7.00
C ALA A 42 -9.12 11.30 -5.57
N TYR A 43 -7.97 11.03 -4.97
CA TYR A 43 -7.85 10.60 -3.58
C TYR A 43 -8.55 11.59 -2.63
N GLU A 44 -8.34 12.90 -2.78
CA GLU A 44 -8.99 13.90 -1.94
C GLU A 44 -10.53 13.86 -2.05
N ARG A 45 -11.07 13.47 -3.21
CA ARG A 45 -12.52 13.32 -3.43
C ARG A 45 -13.09 11.98 -2.95
N SER A 46 -12.26 10.94 -2.87
CA SER A 46 -12.68 9.57 -2.55
C SER A 46 -11.97 9.00 -1.32
N ARG A 47 -11.55 9.87 -0.40
CA ARG A 47 -10.75 9.53 0.79
C ARG A 47 -11.35 8.39 1.62
N SER A 48 -12.67 8.39 1.82
CA SER A 48 -13.39 7.34 2.56
C SER A 48 -13.35 5.95 1.89
N SER A 49 -13.09 5.90 0.59
CA SER A 49 -12.95 4.65 -0.17
C SER A 49 -11.49 4.15 -0.22
N CYS A 50 -10.54 4.96 0.25
CA CYS A 50 -9.10 4.65 0.19
C CYS A 50 -8.68 3.85 1.43
N ARG A 51 -8.45 2.55 1.23
CA ARG A 51 -8.27 1.57 2.31
C ARG A 51 -7.10 0.64 2.04
N VAL A 52 -6.58 0.05 3.10
CA VAL A 52 -5.50 -0.94 3.09
C VAL A 52 -5.94 -2.18 3.86
N ARG A 53 -5.47 -3.34 3.42
CA ARG A 53 -5.53 -4.60 4.17
C ARG A 53 -4.15 -5.24 4.15
N ARG A 54 -3.52 -5.36 5.31
CA ARG A 54 -2.23 -6.04 5.51
C ARG A 54 -2.49 -7.51 5.85
N PHE A 55 -1.72 -8.41 5.24
CA PHE A 55 -1.69 -9.83 5.58
C PHE A 55 -0.24 -10.27 5.73
N ARG A 56 0.07 -11.05 6.77
CA ARG A 56 1.40 -11.64 6.98
C ARG A 56 1.30 -12.96 7.76
N PRO A 57 2.30 -13.85 7.68
CA PRO A 57 2.23 -15.17 8.32
C PRO A 57 2.04 -15.08 9.84
N ASN A 58 1.23 -15.98 10.39
CA ASN A 58 0.98 -16.13 11.84
C ASN A 58 0.31 -14.92 12.52
N GLU A 59 -0.28 -14.02 11.75
CA GLU A 59 -1.02 -12.86 12.27
C GLU A 59 -2.40 -12.74 11.64
N ALA A 60 -3.33 -12.14 12.38
CA ALA A 60 -4.62 -11.77 11.82
C ALA A 60 -4.43 -10.66 10.77
N GLU A 61 -5.23 -10.68 9.72
CA GLU A 61 -5.26 -9.59 8.77
C GLU A 61 -5.70 -8.29 9.44
N VAL A 62 -5.05 -7.19 9.05
CA VAL A 62 -5.31 -5.87 9.62
C VAL A 62 -5.88 -4.97 8.54
N HIS A 63 -6.97 -4.30 8.83
CA HIS A 63 -7.63 -3.36 7.92
C HIS A 63 -7.42 -1.92 8.39
N GLY A 64 -7.19 -1.02 7.45
CA GLY A 64 -6.91 0.37 7.75
C GLY A 64 -7.30 1.32 6.62
N ARG A 65 -6.92 2.58 6.79
CA ARG A 65 -7.08 3.65 5.79
C ARG A 65 -5.72 3.99 5.20
N VAL A 66 -5.74 4.45 3.96
CA VAL A 66 -4.55 5.06 3.35
C VAL A 66 -4.67 6.57 3.52
N LEU A 67 -3.70 7.18 4.21
CA LEU A 67 -3.66 8.61 4.46
C LEU A 67 -2.57 9.28 3.62
N HIS A 68 -2.86 10.51 3.20
CA HIS A 68 -1.93 11.42 2.53
C HIS A 68 -1.59 12.53 3.51
N GLY A 69 -0.32 12.59 3.93
CA GLY A 69 0.18 13.53 4.92
C GLY A 69 1.20 14.52 4.37
N PRO A 70 1.80 15.36 5.25
CA PRO A 70 2.68 16.44 4.84
C PRO A 70 3.90 15.96 4.03
N GLY A 71 4.25 16.74 3.00
CA GLY A 71 5.41 16.45 2.14
C GLY A 71 5.18 15.31 1.15
N GLY A 72 3.92 15.00 0.81
CA GLY A 72 3.59 13.95 -0.17
C GLY A 72 3.76 12.52 0.34
N ARG A 73 3.84 12.36 1.67
CA ARG A 73 4.00 11.04 2.30
C ARG A 73 2.66 10.34 2.42
N TRP A 74 2.71 9.02 2.27
CA TRP A 74 1.55 8.14 2.38
C TRP A 74 1.72 7.23 3.58
N PHE A 75 0.63 7.00 4.30
CA PHE A 75 0.62 6.22 5.54
C PHE A 75 -0.50 5.20 5.48
N PHE A 76 -0.25 4.02 6.04
CA PHE A 76 -1.26 3.04 6.35
C PHE A 76 -1.61 3.20 7.82
N ASP A 77 -2.83 3.67 8.05
CA ASP A 77 -3.38 3.90 9.38
C ASP A 77 -4.33 2.74 9.71
N TYR A 78 -3.88 1.86 10.60
CA TYR A 78 -4.62 0.69 11.05
C TYR A 78 -5.47 0.95 12.29
N ASP A 79 -5.37 2.14 12.87
CA ASP A 79 -5.85 2.42 14.21
C ASP A 79 -6.97 3.45 14.13
N LEU A 80 -8.22 2.98 14.11
CA LEU A 80 -9.37 3.88 14.08
C LEU A 80 -9.58 4.61 15.43
N ASP A 81 -8.90 4.17 16.51
CA ASP A 81 -9.14 4.62 17.90
C ASP A 81 -7.86 4.99 18.70
N ARG A 82 -6.64 4.82 18.18
CA ARG A 82 -5.36 5.24 18.81
C ARG A 82 -4.32 5.70 17.77
N ASP A 83 -3.20 6.27 18.23
CA ASP A 83 -2.26 7.09 17.43
C ASP A 83 -0.91 6.39 17.14
N THR A 84 -0.80 5.05 17.26
CA THR A 84 0.52 4.40 17.43
C THR A 84 0.98 3.38 16.40
N ASP A 85 0.13 2.87 15.50
CA ASP A 85 0.53 1.78 14.58
C ASP A 85 0.55 2.22 13.10
N ASN A 86 1.02 3.44 12.83
CA ASN A 86 1.11 3.97 11.47
C ASN A 86 2.31 3.39 10.70
N GLU A 87 2.07 2.54 9.71
CA GLU A 87 3.09 2.13 8.75
C GLU A 87 3.29 3.22 7.70
N ALA A 88 4.55 3.49 7.34
CA ALA A 88 4.88 4.53 6.39
C ALA A 88 5.16 3.93 5.01
N GLY A 89 4.30 4.24 4.04
CA GLY A 89 4.58 3.98 2.64
C GLY A 89 5.74 4.87 2.17
N PHE A 90 6.86 4.28 1.75
CA PHE A 90 8.00 5.06 1.30
C PHE A 90 7.75 5.55 -0.12
N ARG A 91 7.54 6.86 -0.28
CA ARG A 91 7.38 7.52 -1.59
C ARG A 91 6.29 6.93 -2.50
N LEU A 92 5.26 6.27 -1.96
CA LEU A 92 4.17 5.67 -2.75
C LEU A 92 3.52 6.64 -3.76
N GLY A 93 3.51 7.95 -3.48
CA GLY A 93 2.97 8.97 -4.38
C GLY A 93 3.77 9.18 -5.67
N THR A 94 4.97 8.63 -5.76
CA THR A 94 5.83 8.68 -6.96
C THR A 94 6.09 7.31 -7.57
N GLU A 95 5.70 6.25 -6.89
CA GLU A 95 5.84 4.89 -7.39
C GLU A 95 4.70 4.55 -8.37
N ARG A 96 4.97 3.61 -9.27
CA ARG A 96 4.00 3.14 -10.26
C ARG A 96 3.44 1.81 -9.82
N PHE A 97 2.13 1.78 -9.57
CA PHE A 97 1.36 0.56 -9.38
C PHE A 97 1.03 -0.04 -10.73
N VAL A 98 2.01 -0.74 -11.30
CA VAL A 98 1.88 -1.52 -12.55
C VAL A 98 2.38 -2.92 -12.26
N PRO A 99 1.66 -3.99 -12.66
CA PRO A 99 2.09 -5.36 -12.41
C PRO A 99 3.55 -5.60 -12.84
N GLY A 100 4.34 -6.19 -11.94
CA GLY A 100 5.78 -6.43 -12.13
C GLY A 100 6.69 -5.36 -11.52
N GLU A 101 6.22 -4.13 -11.33
CA GLU A 101 6.96 -3.06 -10.66
C GLU A 101 7.06 -3.29 -9.14
N TYR A 102 7.95 -2.54 -8.50
CA TYR A 102 8.24 -2.68 -7.07
C TYR A 102 7.93 -1.40 -6.31
N VAL A 103 7.44 -1.57 -5.09
CA VAL A 103 7.08 -0.51 -4.16
C VAL A 103 7.67 -0.80 -2.79
N SER A 104 8.07 0.25 -2.06
CA SER A 104 8.69 0.07 -0.74
C SER A 104 7.78 0.51 0.39
N VAL A 105 7.60 -0.35 1.39
CA VAL A 105 6.81 -0.07 2.60
C VAL A 105 7.71 -0.21 3.81
N ARG A 106 7.65 0.77 4.72
CA ARG A 106 8.29 0.67 6.02
C ARG A 106 7.28 0.12 7.02
N GLU A 107 7.52 -1.11 7.46
CA GLU A 107 6.63 -1.82 8.39
C GLU A 107 6.88 -1.41 9.85
N ASP A 108 6.07 -1.98 10.75
CA ASP A 108 6.08 -1.75 12.20
C ASP A 108 7.41 -2.14 12.89
N ASP A 109 8.22 -3.00 12.27
CA ASP A 109 9.57 -3.34 12.74
C ASP A 109 10.63 -2.27 12.42
N GLY A 110 10.22 -1.19 11.73
CA GLY A 110 11.07 -0.07 11.31
C GLY A 110 11.93 -0.34 10.08
N LYS A 111 11.86 -1.54 9.48
CA LYS A 111 12.61 -1.89 8.28
C LYS A 111 11.83 -1.55 7.02
N LEU A 112 12.59 -1.31 5.95
CA LEU A 112 12.04 -1.07 4.62
C LEU A 112 12.00 -2.39 3.87
N HIS A 113 10.79 -2.85 3.55
CA HIS A 113 10.53 -4.04 2.78
C HIS A 113 10.16 -3.66 1.34
N THR A 114 10.61 -4.47 0.39
CA THR A 114 10.26 -4.29 -1.03
C THR A 114 9.13 -5.25 -1.38
N PHE A 115 8.06 -4.73 -1.96
CA PHE A 115 6.93 -5.51 -2.44
C PHE A 115 6.84 -5.41 -3.96
N GLN A 116 6.42 -6.48 -4.60
CA GLN A 116 6.10 -6.48 -6.02
C GLN A 116 4.60 -6.24 -6.21
N VAL A 117 4.25 -5.41 -7.18
CA VAL A 117 2.87 -5.25 -7.64
C VAL A 117 2.49 -6.50 -8.44
N ILE A 118 1.56 -7.28 -7.93
CA ILE A 118 1.11 -8.54 -8.56
C ILE A 118 -0.10 -8.30 -9.46
N LEU A 119 -1.04 -7.48 -9.00
CA LEU A 119 -2.30 -7.22 -9.67
C LEU A 119 -2.70 -5.76 -9.51
N VAL A 120 -3.28 -5.20 -10.57
CA VAL A 120 -4.05 -3.95 -10.51
C VAL A 120 -5.35 -4.16 -11.28
N ARG A 121 -6.48 -3.94 -10.63
CA ARG A 121 -7.82 -4.06 -11.22
C ARG A 121 -8.64 -2.82 -10.88
N ARG A 122 -9.33 -2.26 -11.87
CA ARG A 122 -10.31 -1.19 -11.66
C ARG A 122 -11.56 -1.76 -10.98
N GLU A 123 -12.00 -1.12 -9.90
CA GLU A 123 -13.27 -1.42 -9.21
C GLU A 123 -14.42 -0.57 -9.76
#